data_AF-A0A558FEZ2-F1
#
_entry.id   AF-A0A558FEZ2-F1
#
_cell.length_a   1.000
_cell.length_b   1.000
_cell.length_c   1.000
_cell.angle_alpha   90.00
_cell.angle_beta   90.00
_cell.angle_gamma   90.00
#
_symmetry.space_group_name_H-M   'P 1'
#
loop_
_entity.id
_entity.type
_entity.pdbx_description
1 polymer ?
#
loop_
_entity_poly.entity_id
_entity_poly.type
_entity_poly.pdbx_seq_one_letter_code
_entity_poly.pdbx_strand_id
1 'polypeptide(L)' 'MNELVQVNMHEAKSQLSQLAERAWHGDKVVITKAGKPYLDLLPHVDTPRVRKPGRLKGQIRISADFDNTA' A
#
# COMPACT_ATOMS: atom_id res chain seq x y z
N MET A 1 -14.80 8.53 3.79
CA MET A 1 -14.67 7.09 4.05
C MET A 1 -14.18 6.50 2.74
N ASN A 2 -13.06 5.79 2.75
CA ASN A 2 -12.46 5.28 1.52
C ASN A 2 -13.04 3.88 1.27
N GLU A 3 -13.51 3.63 0.05
CA GLU A 3 -14.13 2.36 -0.30
C GLU A 3 -13.13 1.39 -0.91
N LEU A 4 -13.38 0.09 -0.75
CA LEU A 4 -12.66 -0.95 -1.47
C LEU A 4 -13.41 -1.27 -2.76
N VAL A 5 -12.73 -1.07 -3.88
CA VAL A 5 -13.26 -1.33 -5.22
C VAL A 5 -12.51 -2.50 -5.78
N GLN A 6 -13.21 -3.60 -6.08
CA GLN A 6 -12.61 -4.78 -6.65
C GLN A 6 -13.20 -5.04 -8.04
N VAL A 7 -12.35 -5.12 -9.04
CA VAL A 7 -12.76 -5.32 -10.44
C VAL A 7 -11.92 -6.40 -11.10
N ASN A 8 -12.42 -7.03 -12.15
CA ASN A 8 -11.62 -7.97 -12.92
C ASN A 8 -10.74 -7.24 -13.97
N MET A 9 -9.73 -7.92 -14.50
CA MET A 9 -8.83 -7.36 -15.52
C MET A 9 -9.55 -6.92 -16.81
N HIS A 10 -10.62 -7.62 -17.22
CA HIS A 10 -11.37 -7.32 -18.43
C HIS A 10 -12.23 -6.05 -18.30
N GLU A 11 -12.76 -5.77 -17.11
CA GLU A 11 -13.48 -4.55 -16.76
C GLU A 11 -12.49 -3.39 -16.57
N ALA A 12 -11.37 -3.66 -15.89
CA ALA A 12 -10.36 -2.66 -15.60
C ALA A 12 -9.79 -2.01 -16.86
N LYS A 13 -9.53 -2.76 -17.93
CA LYS A 13 -9.05 -2.19 -19.21
C LYS A 13 -10.02 -1.18 -19.82
N SER A 14 -11.33 -1.36 -19.60
CA SER A 14 -12.37 -0.52 -20.19
C SER A 14 -12.72 0.67 -19.29
N GLN A 15 -12.53 0.56 -17.98
CA GLN A 15 -12.88 1.57 -16.99
C GLN A 15 -11.64 2.21 -16.31
N LEU A 16 -10.46 2.07 -16.91
CA LEU A 16 -9.20 2.46 -16.28
C LEU A 16 -9.18 3.92 -15.82
N SER A 17 -9.72 4.84 -16.62
CA SER A 17 -9.78 6.27 -16.27
C SER A 17 -10.61 6.51 -15.00
N GLN A 18 -11.79 5.91 -14.90
CA GLN A 18 -12.65 6.04 -13.71
C GLN A 18 -11.99 5.41 -12.47
N LEU A 19 -11.38 4.23 -12.63
CA LEU A 19 -10.67 3.56 -11.55
C LEU A 19 -9.47 4.38 -11.06
N ALA A 20 -8.76 5.06 -11.97
CA ALA A 20 -7.68 5.96 -11.62
C ALA A 20 -8.16 7.18 -10.83
N GLU A 21 -9.30 7.79 -11.19
CA GLU A 21 -9.92 8.86 -10.41
C GLU A 21 -10.29 8.39 -9.00
N ARG A 22 -10.90 7.21 -8.88
CA ARG A 22 -11.23 6.63 -7.57
C ARG A 22 -9.99 6.41 -6.71
N ALA A 23 -8.94 5.81 -7.29
CA ALA A 23 -7.66 5.64 -6.60
C ALA A 23 -7.06 6.98 -6.18
N TRP A 24 -7.12 8.01 -7.05
CA TRP A 24 -6.65 9.37 -6.77
C TRP A 24 -7.41 10.04 -5.61
N HIS A 25 -8.72 9.82 -5.53
CA HIS A 25 -9.55 10.28 -4.40
C HIS A 25 -9.34 9.46 -3.11
N GLY A 26 -8.54 8.40 -3.17
CA GLY A 26 -8.10 7.61 -2.02
C GLY A 26 -8.80 6.26 -1.88
N ASP A 27 -9.70 5.88 -2.78
CA ASP A 27 -10.30 4.55 -2.75
C ASP A 27 -9.23 3.47 -2.96
N LYS A 28 -9.42 2.32 -2.31
CA LYS A 28 -8.54 1.17 -2.50
C LYS A 28 -9.04 0.35 -3.68
N VAL A 29 -8.36 0.48 -4.81
CA VAL A 29 -8.75 -0.21 -6.05
C VAL A 29 -7.88 -1.46 -6.24
N VAL A 30 -8.53 -2.63 -6.21
CA VAL A 30 -7.90 -3.96 -6.42
C VAL A 30 -8.36 -4.52 -7.75
N ILE A 31 -7.41 -4.78 -8.65
CA ILE A 31 -7.66 -5.46 -9.93
C ILE A 31 -7.36 -6.94 -9.76
N THR A 32 -8.32 -7.77 -10.12
CA THR A 32 -8.23 -9.24 -10.02
C THR A 32 -8.00 -9.89 -11.38
N LYS A 33 -7.37 -11.06 -11.36
CA LYS A 33 -7.21 -11.94 -12.53
C LYS A 33 -7.56 -13.37 -12.11
N ALA A 34 -8.49 -14.00 -12.83
CA ALA A 34 -9.00 -15.34 -12.51
C ALA A 34 -9.46 -15.49 -11.04
N GLY A 35 -10.20 -14.49 -10.53
CA GLY A 35 -10.74 -14.49 -9.17
C GLY A 35 -9.73 -14.18 -8.05
N LYS A 36 -8.45 -13.95 -8.38
CA LYS A 36 -7.41 -13.64 -7.40
C LYS A 36 -6.98 -12.18 -7.52
N PRO A 37 -6.73 -11.47 -6.40
CA PRO A 37 -6.07 -10.16 -6.44
C PRO A 37 -4.78 -10.25 -7.25
N TYR A 38 -4.61 -9.34 -8.20
CA TYR A 38 -3.48 -9.36 -9.13
C TYR A 38 -2.68 -8.06 -9.06
N LEU A 39 -3.35 -6.91 -8.98
CA LEU A 39 -2.74 -5.58 -8.89
C LEU A 39 -3.52 -4.73 -7.88
N ASP A 40 -2.82 -3.80 -7.25
CA ASP A 40 -3.45 -2.63 -6.63
C ASP A 40 -3.19 -1.41 -7.52
N LEU A 41 -4.22 -0.60 -7.78
CA LEU A 41 -4.08 0.68 -8.46
C LEU A 41 -3.89 1.76 -7.40
N LEU A 42 -2.73 2.42 -7.41
CA LEU A 42 -2.33 3.42 -6.45
C LEU A 42 -2.04 4.75 -7.16
N PRO A 43 -2.35 5.89 -6.53
CA PRO A 43 -1.89 7.19 -6.99
C PRO A 43 -0.37 7.23 -7.16
N HIS A 44 0.08 7.93 -8.19
CA HIS A 44 1.50 8.28 -8.28
C HIS A 44 1.88 9.20 -7.10
N VAL A 45 3.11 9.04 -6.62
CA VAL A 45 3.67 9.87 -5.54
C VAL A 45 5.00 10.41 -6.02
N ASP A 46 5.03 11.72 -6.34
CA ASP A 46 6.20 12.40 -6.94
C ASP A 46 7.46 12.34 -6.07
N THR A 47 7.30 12.19 -4.75
CA THR A 47 8.43 12.14 -3.82
C THR A 47 8.26 10.98 -2.84
N PRO A 48 9.22 10.04 -2.80
CA PRO A 48 9.28 9.07 -1.72
C PRO A 48 9.24 9.84 -0.39
N ARG A 49 8.31 9.48 0.50
CA ARG A 49 8.24 10.09 1.82
C ARG A 49 9.61 9.95 2.48
N VAL A 50 10.30 11.07 2.66
CA VAL A 50 11.58 11.10 3.37
C VAL A 50 11.32 10.59 4.78
N ARG A 51 11.89 9.43 5.09
CA ARG A 51 11.78 8.85 6.44
C ARG A 51 12.45 9.82 7.41
N LYS A 52 11.75 10.20 8.48
CA LYS A 52 12.34 10.90 9.62
C LYS A 52 12.81 9.85 10.65
N PRO A 53 14.12 9.59 10.81
CA PRO A 53 14.61 8.70 11.86
C PRO A 53 14.37 9.30 13.25
N GLY A 54 14.55 8.49 14.30
CA GLY A 54 14.50 8.96 15.69
C GLY A 54 13.14 8.87 16.39
N ARG A 55 12.09 8.33 15.75
CA ARG A 55 10.77 8.10 16.38
C ARG A 55 10.85 7.27 17.67
N LEU A 56 11.85 6.40 17.78
CA LEU A 56 12.08 5.51 18.93
C LEU A 56 13.33 5.90 19.74
N LYS A 57 13.87 7.11 19.56
CA LYS A 57 15.06 7.56 20.29
C LYS A 57 14.80 7.50 21.80
N GLY A 58 15.62 6.74 22.52
CA GLY A 58 15.51 6.56 23.98
C GLY A 58 14.39 5.62 24.45
N GLN A 59 13.60 5.04 23.54
CA GLN A 59 12.52 4.11 23.89
C GLN A 59 12.94 2.64 23.78
N ILE A 60 14.10 2.36 23.15
CA ILE A 60 14.63 1.02 22.99
C ILE A 60 15.69 0.80 24.07
N ARG A 61 15.52 -0.25 24.88
CA ARG A 61 16.55 -0.79 25.76
C ARG A 61 16.95 -2.16 25.23
N ILE A 62 18.24 -2.34 24.99
CA ILE A 62 18.81 -3.63 24.59
C ILE A 62 19.12 -4.40 25.88
N SER A 63 18.68 -5.66 25.95
CA SER A 63 18.97 -6.52 27.09
C SER A 63 20.46 -6.89 27.10
N ALA A 64 21.01 -7.17 28.28
CA ALA A 64 22.44 -7.48 28.43
C ALA A 64 22.85 -8.80 27.73
N ASP A 65 21.89 -9.66 27.44
CA ASP A 65 22.04 -10.96 26.77
C ASP A 65 21.60 -10.93 25.29
N PHE A 66 21.42 -9.75 24.69
CA PHE A 66 20.87 -9.61 23.33
C PHE A 66 21.64 -10.41 22.26
N ASP A 67 22.97 -10.51 22.41
CA ASP A 67 23.84 -11.22 21.47
C ASP A 67 24.03 -12.71 21.82
N ASN A 68 23.35 -13.22 22.84
CA ASN A 68 23.57 -14.58 23.34
C ASN A 68 22.72 -15.60 22.56
N THR A 69 23.34 -16.28 21.59
CA THR A 69 22.68 -17.25 20.69
C THR A 69 22.75 -18.70 21.20
N ALA A 70 22.77 -18.90 22.52
CA ALA A 70 22.93 -20.22 23.14
C ALA A 70 21.77 -21.20 22.86
#